data_AF-A0A916GZB0-F1
#
_entry.id   AF-A0A916GZB0-F1
#
_cell.length_a   1.000
_cell.length_b   1.000
_cell.length_c   1.000
_cell.angle_alpha   90.00
_cell.angle_beta   90.00
_cell.angle_gamma   90.00
#
_symmetry.space_group_name_H-M   'P 1'
#
loop_
_entity.id
_entity.type
_entity.pdbx_description
1 polymer ?
#
loop_
_entity_poly.entity_id
_entity_poly.type
_entity_poly.pdbx_seq_one_letter_code
_entity_poly.pdbx_strand_id
1 'polypeptide(L)'
;QDRPTQGIHDLVGKRVMLERNSDELVAYLRQEGIGLDRIVQMEHSFDPMDLIKGRVDAISAYVTNEPYYLDGALLSYQTYTPRAAGIDFYGDNLFTLAAEIENHPKRAAAFRAASLRGWQYAMSHPEEIADLILAKYSKRHPREFYLYEARRMVQLLQPDLIEVGYMNRGRWQHIADTYAGLGLLPADFSLAGFLYDPNPQRDYAWLYRSLVAALLLIFLVGGIALYINSINQRLGRAVGELEREKAFAREVMQRLVRLRCDDPRLDLWSRPALSFSGDAAAAAFTPDGRVRLLLADCTGHGLAAALNVVPVVEMFYGLSARGLALEEVCTELNRQIHELMPTGRFVCAAIVEIDPAARRIRVWNGGMPPVLCAGTDGRVAEHWDSRHVALGILPADQFDASPETRPLPQD
;
A
#
# COMPACT_ATOMS: atom_id res chain seq x y z
N GLN A 1 -38.20 44.93 66.91
CA GLN A 1 -36.91 44.53 67.50
C GLN A 1 -36.13 43.83 66.41
N ASP A 2 -35.19 44.55 65.81
CA ASP A 2 -34.25 44.03 64.82
C ASP A 2 -33.43 42.89 65.45
N ARG A 3 -33.67 41.66 65.03
CA ARG A 3 -32.70 40.60 65.26
C ARG A 3 -31.56 40.83 64.27
N PRO A 4 -30.29 40.97 64.71
CA PRO A 4 -29.18 41.00 63.77
C PRO A 4 -29.27 39.76 62.89
N THR A 5 -29.08 39.93 61.59
CA THR A 5 -29.07 38.84 60.60
C THR A 5 -28.09 37.77 61.05
N GLN A 6 -28.61 36.67 61.58
CA GLN A 6 -27.81 35.49 61.93
C GLN A 6 -27.28 34.88 60.64
N GLY A 7 -25.98 34.63 60.59
CA GLY A 7 -25.28 34.15 59.41
C GLY A 7 -24.32 33.03 59.76
N ILE A 8 -23.77 32.35 58.74
CA ILE A 8 -22.86 31.20 58.93
C ILE A 8 -21.64 31.55 59.82
N HIS A 9 -21.20 32.81 59.83
CA HIS A 9 -20.10 33.29 60.68
C HIS A 9 -20.41 33.26 62.18
N ASP A 10 -21.67 33.13 62.60
CA ASP A 10 -22.06 32.98 64.01
C ASP A 10 -21.62 31.62 64.60
N LEU A 11 -21.18 30.68 63.75
CA LEU A 11 -20.59 29.41 64.17
C LEU A 11 -19.21 29.57 64.81
N VAL A 12 -18.53 30.71 64.64
CA VAL A 12 -17.20 30.93 65.21
C VAL A 12 -17.25 30.83 66.74
N GLY A 13 -16.40 29.98 67.30
CA GLY A 13 -16.32 29.69 68.74
C GLY A 13 -17.45 28.81 69.28
N LYS A 14 -18.37 28.32 68.44
CA LYS A 14 -19.49 27.46 68.84
C LYS A 14 -19.12 25.98 68.82
N ARG A 15 -19.89 25.18 69.56
CA ARG A 15 -19.82 23.71 69.56
C ARG A 15 -20.53 23.17 68.33
N VAL A 16 -19.77 22.73 67.35
CA VAL A 16 -20.29 22.24 66.07
C VAL A 16 -19.98 20.75 65.96
N MET A 17 -21.02 19.93 65.87
CA MET A 17 -20.87 18.52 65.49
C MET A 17 -20.81 18.42 63.97
N LEU A 18 -19.67 17.96 63.46
CA LEU A 18 -19.50 17.68 62.04
C LEU A 18 -19.25 16.19 61.86
N GLU A 19 -20.01 15.57 60.95
CA GLU A 19 -19.79 14.19 60.53
C GLU A 19 -18.39 14.02 59.90
N ARG A 20 -17.81 12.82 60.10
CA ARG A 20 -16.52 12.48 59.49
C ARG A 20 -16.68 12.34 57.98
N ASN A 21 -15.68 12.79 57.22
CA ASN A 21 -15.66 12.77 55.76
C ASN A 21 -16.72 13.67 55.09
N SER A 22 -17.29 14.65 55.80
CA SER A 22 -18.11 15.71 55.20
C SER A 22 -17.24 16.80 54.56
N ASP A 23 -16.37 16.42 53.63
CA ASP A 23 -15.41 17.32 52.99
C ASP A 23 -16.10 18.49 52.27
N GLU A 24 -17.34 18.29 51.79
CA GLU A 24 -18.20 19.36 51.26
C GLU A 24 -18.50 20.46 52.29
N LEU A 25 -18.80 20.07 53.54
CA LEU A 25 -19.07 21.03 54.62
C LEU A 25 -17.79 21.75 55.04
N VAL A 26 -16.66 21.05 55.06
CA VAL A 26 -15.35 21.65 55.33
C VAL A 26 -14.96 22.62 54.21
N ALA A 27 -15.21 22.26 52.95
CA ALA A 27 -15.04 23.12 51.79
C ALA A 27 -15.89 24.40 51.91
N TYR A 28 -17.16 24.24 52.28
CA TYR A 28 -18.08 25.36 52.49
C TYR A 28 -17.59 26.31 53.59
N LEU A 29 -17.26 25.79 54.78
CA LEU A 29 -16.75 26.61 55.87
C LEU A 29 -15.47 27.35 55.48
N ARG A 30 -14.53 26.68 54.80
CA ARG A 30 -13.29 27.31 54.31
C ARG A 30 -13.55 28.39 53.27
N GLN A 31 -14.47 28.17 52.34
CA GLN A 31 -14.85 29.16 51.31
C GLN A 31 -15.46 30.40 51.96
N GLU A 32 -16.21 30.24 53.06
CA GLU A 32 -16.73 31.32 53.90
C GLU A 32 -15.68 31.87 54.89
N GLY A 33 -14.41 31.47 54.80
CA GLY A 33 -13.33 31.97 55.68
C GLY A 33 -13.40 31.50 57.13
N ILE A 34 -14.16 30.43 57.41
CA ILE A 34 -14.28 29.78 58.72
C ILE A 34 -13.39 28.54 58.72
N GLY A 35 -12.17 28.69 59.24
CA GLY A 35 -11.28 27.56 59.50
C GLY A 35 -11.83 26.64 60.59
N LEU A 36 -11.52 25.34 60.52
CA LEU A 36 -11.93 24.37 61.55
C LEU A 36 -11.33 24.67 62.93
N ASP A 37 -10.21 25.39 62.98
CA ASP A 37 -9.58 25.92 64.19
C ASP A 37 -10.41 27.04 64.86
N ARG A 38 -11.37 27.63 64.15
CA ARG A 38 -12.24 28.70 64.65
C ARG A 38 -13.55 28.18 65.23
N ILE A 39 -13.78 26.87 65.25
CA ILE A 39 -14.97 26.24 65.84
C ILE A 39 -14.55 25.19 66.87
N VAL A 40 -15.42 24.92 67.84
CA VAL A 40 -15.21 23.82 68.78
C VAL A 40 -15.78 22.56 68.13
N GLN A 41 -14.94 21.84 67.39
CA GLN A 41 -15.34 20.62 66.69
C GLN A 41 -15.68 19.52 67.70
N MET A 42 -16.86 18.94 67.54
CA MET A 42 -17.33 17.80 68.32
C MET A 42 -17.57 16.61 67.40
N GLU A 43 -17.35 15.40 67.93
CA GLU A 43 -17.66 14.18 67.20
C GLU A 43 -19.18 14.04 67.02
N HIS A 44 -19.61 13.72 65.80
CA HIS A 44 -21.02 13.61 65.46
C HIS A 44 -21.65 12.39 66.13
N SER A 45 -22.67 12.60 66.97
CA SER A 45 -23.37 11.53 67.68
C SER A 45 -24.47 10.85 66.86
N PHE A 46 -24.85 11.44 65.73
CA PHE A 46 -26.01 11.04 64.91
C PHE A 46 -27.35 11.07 65.67
N ASP A 47 -27.42 11.83 66.77
CA ASP A 47 -28.64 12.05 67.55
C ASP A 47 -29.04 13.54 67.49
N PRO A 48 -30.11 13.91 66.77
CA PRO A 48 -30.59 15.30 66.71
C PRO A 48 -31.03 15.84 68.08
N MET A 49 -31.23 14.97 69.08
CA MET A 49 -31.53 15.41 70.45
C MET A 49 -30.40 16.20 71.10
N ASP A 50 -29.15 16.07 70.63
CA ASP A 50 -28.05 16.86 71.17
C ASP A 50 -28.22 18.36 70.86
N LEU A 51 -28.76 18.69 69.68
CA LEU A 51 -29.12 20.05 69.35
C LEU A 51 -30.36 20.52 70.13
N ILE A 52 -31.41 19.68 70.20
CA ILE A 52 -32.66 20.00 70.93
C ILE A 52 -32.39 20.26 72.42
N LYS A 53 -31.48 19.49 73.04
CA LYS A 53 -31.09 19.64 74.45
C LYS A 53 -30.03 20.72 74.69
N GLY A 54 -29.56 21.41 73.66
CA GLY A 54 -28.54 22.47 73.76
C GLY A 54 -27.14 21.97 74.15
N ARG A 55 -26.85 20.68 73.93
CA ARG A 55 -25.51 20.10 74.15
C ARG A 55 -24.51 20.57 73.10
N VAL A 56 -25.02 20.94 71.93
CA VAL A 56 -24.28 21.54 70.83
C VAL A 56 -25.06 22.73 70.28
N ASP A 57 -24.35 23.59 69.55
CA ASP A 57 -24.89 24.81 69.00
C ASP A 57 -25.23 24.67 67.50
N ALA A 58 -24.57 23.73 66.80
CA ALA A 58 -24.87 23.35 65.42
C ALA A 58 -24.48 21.89 65.14
N ILE A 59 -25.16 21.28 64.18
CA ILE A 59 -24.89 19.92 63.70
C ILE A 59 -24.86 19.89 62.16
N SER A 60 -24.00 19.06 61.58
CA SER A 60 -24.20 18.60 60.19
C SER A 60 -25.46 17.75 60.12
N ALA A 61 -26.27 17.91 59.08
CA ALA A 61 -27.56 17.23 58.98
C ALA A 61 -27.96 17.03 57.53
N TYR A 62 -28.72 15.97 57.28
CA TYR A 62 -29.47 15.77 56.05
C TYR A 62 -30.79 16.54 56.13
N VAL A 63 -31.03 17.43 55.17
CA VAL A 63 -32.29 18.18 55.09
C VAL A 63 -33.52 17.28 54.91
N THR A 64 -33.31 16.01 54.56
CA THR A 64 -34.34 15.00 54.42
C THR A 64 -34.75 14.37 55.77
N ASN A 65 -33.89 14.42 56.80
CA ASN A 65 -34.02 13.56 57.99
C ASN A 65 -34.15 14.36 59.28
N GLU A 66 -33.10 15.07 59.71
CA GLU A 66 -33.05 15.76 61.00
C GLU A 66 -34.17 16.78 61.21
N PRO A 67 -34.57 17.58 60.19
CA PRO A 67 -35.69 18.51 60.32
C PRO A 67 -36.99 17.88 60.83
N TYR A 68 -37.27 16.60 60.54
CA TYR A 68 -38.44 15.90 61.09
C TYR A 68 -38.50 15.96 62.63
N TYR A 69 -37.35 15.74 63.28
CA TYR A 69 -37.23 15.73 64.73
C TYR A 69 -37.24 17.14 65.31
N LEU A 70 -36.55 18.08 64.66
CA LEU A 70 -36.46 19.47 65.11
C LEU A 70 -37.82 20.17 65.01
N ASP A 71 -38.53 19.98 63.89
CA ASP A 71 -39.89 20.49 63.67
C ASP A 71 -40.87 19.88 64.68
N GLY A 72 -40.78 18.56 64.92
CA GLY A 72 -41.59 17.85 65.89
C GLY A 72 -41.37 18.30 67.34
N ALA A 73 -40.14 18.75 67.66
CA ALA A 73 -39.80 19.34 68.94
C ALA A 73 -40.11 20.85 69.03
N LEU A 74 -40.65 21.45 67.96
CA LEU A 74 -40.92 22.90 67.83
C LEU A 74 -39.67 23.76 68.09
N LEU A 75 -38.49 23.23 67.77
CA LEU A 75 -37.24 23.97 67.90
C LEU A 75 -37.14 24.98 66.75
N SER A 76 -36.84 26.25 67.07
CA SER A 76 -36.47 27.23 66.04
C SER A 76 -35.01 27.04 65.67
N TYR A 77 -34.74 26.69 64.41
CA TYR A 77 -33.39 26.51 63.88
C TYR A 77 -33.18 27.28 62.57
N GLN A 78 -31.93 27.40 62.16
CA GLN A 78 -31.53 27.91 60.85
C GLN A 78 -30.71 26.85 60.11
N THR A 79 -30.93 26.75 58.82
CA THR A 79 -30.21 25.82 57.95
C THR A 79 -29.26 26.60 57.06
N TYR A 80 -27.97 26.25 57.14
CA TYR A 80 -26.97 26.72 56.20
C TYR A 80 -26.66 25.62 55.21
N THR A 81 -26.65 25.94 53.91
CA THR A 81 -26.40 24.96 52.85
C THR A 81 -25.19 25.36 52.02
N PRO A 82 -24.25 24.43 51.76
CA PRO A 82 -23.14 24.64 50.82
C PRO A 82 -23.61 25.13 49.43
N ARG A 83 -24.82 24.72 49.02
CA ARG A 83 -25.43 25.09 47.74
C ARG A 83 -25.61 26.61 47.59
N ALA A 84 -25.83 27.33 48.70
CA ALA A 84 -25.94 28.78 48.68
C ALA A 84 -24.61 29.48 48.33
N ALA A 85 -23.48 28.80 48.54
CA ALA A 85 -22.13 29.27 48.19
C ALA A 85 -21.59 28.67 46.88
N GLY A 86 -22.45 27.99 46.09
CA GLY A 86 -22.05 27.37 44.83
C GLY A 86 -21.35 26.01 44.98
N ILE A 87 -21.36 25.43 46.18
CA ILE A 87 -20.93 24.05 46.41
C ILE A 87 -22.17 23.16 46.31
N ASP A 88 -22.37 22.55 45.14
CA ASP A 88 -23.52 21.69 44.83
C ASP A 88 -23.01 20.29 44.46
N PHE A 89 -22.47 19.57 45.45
CA PHE A 89 -21.86 18.27 45.22
C PHE A 89 -22.92 17.16 45.11
N TYR A 90 -22.55 16.06 44.47
CA TYR A 90 -23.35 14.84 44.56
C TYR A 90 -23.11 14.19 45.93
N GLY A 91 -24.18 13.95 46.68
CA GLY A 91 -24.12 13.21 47.94
C GLY A 91 -23.93 11.71 47.71
N ASP A 92 -25.03 10.98 47.55
CA ASP A 92 -24.98 9.52 47.37
C ASP A 92 -24.84 9.12 45.91
N ASN A 93 -23.79 8.33 45.63
CA ASN A 93 -23.47 7.86 44.28
C ASN A 93 -23.33 6.33 44.25
N LEU A 94 -23.81 5.71 43.18
CA LEU A 94 -23.52 4.32 42.89
C LEU A 94 -22.18 4.22 42.15
N PHE A 95 -21.23 3.44 42.68
CA PHE A 95 -19.92 3.22 42.07
C PHE A 95 -19.55 1.72 42.06
N THR A 96 -18.61 1.37 41.21
CA THR A 96 -18.04 0.02 41.11
C THR A 96 -16.59 0.10 40.65
N LEU A 97 -15.87 -1.01 40.70
CA LEU A 97 -14.50 -1.09 40.18
C LEU A 97 -14.50 -1.06 38.65
N ALA A 98 -13.48 -0.44 38.05
CA ALA A 98 -13.26 -0.47 36.60
C ALA A 98 -13.24 -1.92 36.05
N ALA A 99 -12.59 -2.82 36.80
CA ALA A 99 -12.53 -4.25 36.48
C ALA A 99 -13.92 -4.92 36.39
N GLU A 100 -14.93 -4.43 37.12
CA GLU A 100 -16.29 -4.97 37.03
C GLU A 100 -16.97 -4.57 35.72
N ILE A 101 -16.75 -3.32 35.27
CA ILE A 101 -17.26 -2.81 34.01
C ILE A 101 -16.58 -3.52 32.83
N GLU A 102 -15.27 -3.74 32.91
CA GLU A 102 -14.48 -4.39 31.86
C GLU A 102 -14.79 -5.89 31.73
N ASN A 103 -14.77 -6.61 32.85
CA ASN A 103 -14.93 -8.07 32.83
C ASN A 103 -16.39 -8.51 32.79
N HIS A 104 -17.32 -7.71 33.33
CA HIS A 104 -18.73 -8.07 33.45
C HIS A 104 -19.68 -6.92 33.02
N PRO A 105 -19.53 -6.34 31.81
CA PRO A 105 -20.28 -5.15 31.39
C PRO A 105 -21.80 -5.35 31.42
N LYS A 106 -22.28 -6.54 31.05
CA LYS A 106 -23.71 -6.87 31.09
C LYS A 106 -24.27 -6.89 32.51
N ARG A 107 -23.49 -7.34 33.49
CA ARG A 107 -23.91 -7.39 34.90
C ARG A 107 -23.97 -5.99 35.48
N ALA A 108 -22.95 -5.17 35.24
CA ALA A 108 -22.92 -3.76 35.66
C ALA A 108 -24.11 -2.99 35.05
N ALA A 109 -24.36 -3.15 33.75
CA ALA A 109 -25.49 -2.52 33.06
C ALA A 109 -26.85 -2.99 33.61
N ALA A 110 -27.03 -4.30 33.85
CA ALA A 110 -28.25 -4.85 34.40
C ALA A 110 -28.52 -4.37 35.84
N PHE A 111 -27.48 -4.32 36.68
CA PHE A 111 -27.58 -3.78 38.03
C PHE A 111 -28.00 -2.32 38.01
N ARG A 112 -27.30 -1.47 37.24
CA ARG A 112 -27.65 -0.05 37.06
C ARG A 112 -29.11 0.10 36.62
N ALA A 113 -29.53 -0.62 35.58
CA ALA A 113 -30.90 -0.55 35.07
C ALA A 113 -31.96 -1.01 36.10
N ALA A 114 -31.66 -2.03 36.90
CA ALA A 114 -32.54 -2.47 37.98
C ALA A 114 -32.65 -1.42 39.10
N SER A 115 -31.53 -0.87 39.54
CA SER A 115 -31.49 0.17 40.58
C SER A 115 -32.24 1.43 40.18
N LEU A 116 -32.05 1.91 38.95
CA LEU A 116 -32.75 3.13 38.47
C LEU A 116 -34.26 2.92 38.36
N ARG A 117 -34.71 1.76 37.86
CA ARG A 117 -36.14 1.41 37.86
C ARG A 117 -36.72 1.35 39.27
N GLY A 118 -35.97 0.79 40.23
CA GLY A 118 -36.37 0.75 41.63
C GLY A 118 -36.53 2.14 42.24
N TRP A 119 -35.57 3.04 42.00
CA TRP A 119 -35.65 4.44 42.46
C TRP A 119 -36.82 5.19 41.83
N GLN A 120 -37.02 5.07 40.52
CA GLN A 120 -38.14 5.69 39.83
C GLN A 120 -39.49 5.18 40.38
N TYR A 121 -39.59 3.88 40.64
CA TYR A 121 -40.79 3.29 41.25
C TYR A 121 -41.00 3.83 42.67
N ALA A 122 -39.95 3.88 43.48
CA ALA A 122 -40.05 4.33 44.86
C ALA A 122 -40.49 5.79 44.98
N MET A 123 -40.00 6.66 44.10
CA MET A 123 -40.37 8.08 44.11
C MET A 123 -41.79 8.32 43.58
N SER A 124 -42.32 7.42 42.76
CA SER A 124 -43.72 7.48 42.29
C SER A 124 -44.71 6.79 43.23
N HIS A 125 -44.24 5.92 44.14
CA HIS A 125 -45.07 5.12 45.05
C HIS A 125 -44.59 5.22 46.52
N PRO A 126 -44.44 6.42 47.10
CA PRO A 126 -43.79 6.59 48.41
C PRO A 126 -44.55 5.92 49.56
N GLU A 127 -45.88 5.83 49.48
CA GLU A 127 -46.70 5.15 50.49
C GLU A 127 -46.48 3.64 50.52
N GLU A 128 -46.57 3.00 49.36
CA GLU A 128 -46.33 1.57 49.20
C GLU A 128 -44.92 1.20 49.65
N ILE A 129 -43.93 2.03 49.30
CA ILE A 129 -42.53 1.77 49.67
C ILE A 129 -42.29 1.99 51.17
N ALA A 130 -42.90 3.00 51.80
CA ALA A 130 -42.82 3.17 53.25
C ALA A 130 -43.39 1.93 53.98
N ASP A 131 -44.52 1.40 53.51
CA ASP A 131 -45.13 0.19 54.07
C ASP A 131 -44.26 -1.06 53.85
N LEU A 132 -43.64 -1.18 52.67
CA LEU A 132 -42.69 -2.25 52.36
C LEU A 132 -41.44 -2.20 53.27
N ILE A 133 -40.88 -1.01 53.48
CA ILE A 133 -39.71 -0.80 54.36
C ILE A 133 -40.04 -1.26 55.78
N LEU A 134 -41.19 -0.85 56.31
CA LEU A 134 -41.65 -1.25 57.64
C LEU A 134 -41.94 -2.74 57.78
N ALA A 135 -42.52 -3.34 56.74
CA ALA A 135 -42.86 -4.75 56.75
C ALA A 135 -41.63 -5.65 56.66
N LYS A 136 -40.62 -5.28 55.86
CA LYS A 136 -39.53 -6.19 55.45
C LYS A 136 -38.13 -5.76 55.89
N TYR A 137 -37.84 -4.48 56.02
CA TYR A 137 -36.45 -3.99 56.10
C TYR A 137 -36.09 -3.31 57.42
N SER A 138 -36.87 -2.32 57.89
CA SER A 138 -36.54 -1.55 59.08
C SER A 138 -37.77 -1.01 59.80
N LYS A 139 -37.81 -1.19 61.12
CA LYS A 139 -38.79 -0.58 62.04
C LYS A 139 -38.18 0.52 62.91
N ARG A 140 -37.00 1.03 62.53
CA ARG A 140 -36.28 2.05 63.31
C ARG A 140 -37.05 3.36 63.42
N HIS A 141 -37.76 3.74 62.36
CA HIS A 141 -38.55 4.96 62.26
C HIS A 141 -40.03 4.63 61.98
N PRO A 142 -40.97 5.49 62.41
CA PRO A 142 -42.38 5.32 62.09
C PRO A 142 -42.66 5.61 60.61
N ARG A 143 -43.84 5.20 60.11
CA ARG A 143 -44.25 5.38 58.70
C ARG A 143 -44.14 6.84 58.26
N GLU A 144 -44.58 7.74 59.12
CA GLU A 144 -44.65 9.18 58.87
C GLU A 144 -43.26 9.79 58.63
N PHE A 145 -42.21 9.22 59.24
CA PHE A 145 -40.82 9.62 58.99
C PHE A 145 -40.41 9.30 57.56
N TYR A 146 -40.63 8.08 57.08
CA TYR A 146 -40.26 7.71 55.70
C TYR A 146 -41.05 8.51 54.66
N LEU A 147 -42.32 8.83 54.94
CA LEU A 147 -43.11 9.71 54.07
C LEU A 147 -42.61 11.16 54.11
N TYR A 148 -42.12 11.63 55.26
CA TYR A 148 -41.47 12.94 55.36
C TYR A 148 -40.20 12.99 54.52
N GLU A 149 -39.32 12.00 54.69
CA GLU A 149 -38.06 11.85 53.97
C GLU A 149 -38.30 11.80 52.45
N ALA A 150 -39.25 10.97 51.99
CA ALA A 150 -39.61 10.87 50.57
C ALA A 150 -40.06 12.21 49.98
N ARG A 151 -40.91 12.98 50.69
CA ARG A 151 -41.35 14.31 50.23
C ARG A 151 -40.19 15.30 50.11
N ARG A 152 -39.24 15.25 51.03
CA ARG A 152 -38.03 16.10 50.97
C ARG A 152 -37.11 15.69 49.82
N MET A 153 -36.94 14.38 49.60
CA MET A 153 -36.13 13.86 48.50
C MET A 153 -36.66 14.25 47.12
N VAL A 154 -37.97 14.28 46.90
CA VAL A 154 -38.56 14.71 45.61
C VAL A 154 -38.10 16.12 45.23
N GLN A 155 -37.96 17.03 46.21
CA GLN A 155 -37.50 18.41 45.96
C GLN A 155 -36.01 18.48 45.55
N LEU A 156 -35.21 17.50 45.99
CA LEU A 156 -33.78 17.42 45.68
C LEU A 156 -33.53 16.68 44.36
N LEU A 157 -34.23 15.57 44.13
CA LEU A 157 -34.07 14.73 42.95
C LEU A 157 -34.69 15.37 41.70
N GLN A 158 -35.78 16.13 41.87
CA GLN A 158 -36.55 16.73 40.77
C GLN A 158 -36.79 15.74 39.61
N PRO A 159 -37.37 14.55 39.89
CA PRO A 159 -37.45 13.46 38.92
C PRO A 159 -38.29 13.80 37.67
N ASP A 160 -39.16 14.81 37.74
CA ASP A 160 -39.94 15.32 36.61
C ASP A 160 -39.12 16.17 35.62
N LEU A 161 -37.98 16.71 36.07
CA LEU A 161 -37.10 17.58 35.28
C LEU A 161 -35.83 16.86 34.83
N ILE A 162 -35.30 15.97 35.67
CA ILE A 162 -34.03 15.30 35.45
C ILE A 162 -34.22 13.79 35.60
N GLU A 163 -33.73 13.03 34.62
CA GLU A 163 -33.76 11.57 34.68
C GLU A 163 -32.99 11.06 35.90
N VAL A 164 -33.59 10.15 36.67
CA VAL A 164 -32.95 9.52 37.82
C VAL A 164 -31.66 8.82 37.37
N GLY A 165 -30.55 9.14 38.03
CA GLY A 165 -29.23 8.59 37.70
C GLY A 165 -28.49 9.32 36.58
N TYR A 166 -29.02 10.44 36.07
CA TYR A 166 -28.28 11.35 35.21
C TYR A 166 -27.09 11.97 35.96
N MET A 167 -25.92 11.93 35.33
CA MET A 167 -24.68 12.51 35.85
C MET A 167 -24.21 13.63 34.94
N ASN A 168 -24.11 14.85 35.49
CA ASN A 168 -23.62 16.00 34.75
C ASN A 168 -22.09 16.08 34.85
N ARG A 169 -21.41 15.96 33.70
CA ARG A 169 -19.94 16.00 33.64
C ARG A 169 -19.36 17.34 34.11
N GLY A 170 -20.02 18.46 33.83
CA GLY A 170 -19.59 19.79 34.28
C GLY A 170 -19.65 19.93 35.80
N ARG A 171 -20.68 19.37 36.44
CA ARG A 171 -20.78 19.32 37.91
C ARG A 171 -19.65 18.49 38.51
N TRP A 172 -19.35 17.33 37.95
CA TRP A 172 -18.20 16.53 38.39
C TRP A 172 -16.87 17.27 38.23
N GLN A 173 -16.71 18.05 37.16
CA GLN A 173 -15.51 18.87 36.98
C GLN A 173 -15.44 19.97 38.05
N HIS A 174 -16.53 20.66 38.32
CA HIS A 174 -16.60 21.66 39.40
C HIS A 174 -16.27 21.09 40.78
N ILE A 175 -16.72 19.86 41.08
CA ILE A 175 -16.36 19.15 42.32
C ILE A 175 -14.84 18.93 42.35
N ALA A 176 -14.25 18.42 41.26
CA ALA A 176 -12.82 18.18 41.17
C ALA A 176 -12.01 19.48 41.32
N ASP A 177 -12.44 20.55 40.66
CA ASP A 177 -11.79 21.87 40.72
C ASP A 177 -11.87 22.47 42.14
N THR A 178 -13.01 22.31 42.82
CA THR A 178 -13.19 22.77 44.21
C THR A 178 -12.25 22.03 45.15
N TYR A 179 -12.15 20.70 45.03
CA TYR A 179 -11.20 19.91 45.81
C TYR A 179 -9.75 20.21 45.46
N ALA A 180 -9.44 20.50 44.19
CA ALA A 180 -8.11 20.92 43.78
C ALA A 180 -7.73 22.28 44.39
N GLY A 181 -8.66 23.24 44.42
CA GLY A 181 -8.47 24.54 45.07
C GLY A 181 -8.23 24.43 46.58
N LEU A 182 -8.71 23.35 47.21
CA LEU A 182 -8.49 23.04 48.63
C LEU A 182 -7.23 22.19 48.89
N GLY A 183 -6.49 21.81 47.85
CA GLY A 183 -5.31 20.96 47.93
C GLY A 183 -5.59 19.47 48.21
N LEU A 184 -6.84 19.02 48.01
CA LEU A 184 -7.26 17.63 48.17
C LEU A 184 -7.08 16.81 46.89
N LEU A 185 -7.03 17.48 45.73
CA LEU A 185 -6.76 16.88 44.41
C LEU A 185 -5.67 17.67 43.65
N PRO A 186 -5.00 17.04 42.68
CA PRO A 186 -4.16 17.75 41.71
C PRO A 186 -4.97 18.77 40.90
N ALA A 187 -4.35 19.89 40.51
CA ALA A 187 -5.00 20.96 39.74
C ALA A 187 -5.46 20.54 38.34
N ASP A 188 -4.85 19.50 37.78
CA ASP A 188 -5.10 18.96 36.45
C ASP A 188 -5.80 17.58 36.49
N PHE A 189 -6.54 17.30 37.56
CA PHE A 189 -7.21 16.01 37.73
C PHE A 189 -8.20 15.73 36.58
N SER A 190 -7.95 14.62 35.86
CA SER A 190 -8.76 14.20 34.71
C SER A 190 -9.90 13.28 35.13
N LEU A 191 -11.11 13.59 34.66
CA LEU A 191 -12.28 12.71 34.79
C LEU A 191 -12.35 11.59 33.74
N ALA A 192 -11.30 11.41 32.92
CA ALA A 192 -11.28 10.36 31.91
C ALA A 192 -11.33 8.96 32.58
N GLY A 193 -12.33 8.16 32.19
CA GLY A 193 -12.56 6.83 32.78
C GLY A 193 -13.19 6.84 34.18
N PHE A 194 -13.42 8.01 34.77
CA PHE A 194 -14.07 8.12 36.09
C PHE A 194 -15.59 7.95 36.00
N LEU A 195 -16.22 8.59 35.01
CA LEU A 195 -17.67 8.50 34.78
C LEU A 195 -18.00 7.31 33.88
N TYR A 196 -18.93 6.47 34.34
CA TYR A 196 -19.45 5.35 33.55
C TYR A 196 -20.27 5.85 32.35
N ASP A 197 -19.89 5.43 31.14
CA ASP A 197 -20.63 5.68 29.91
C ASP A 197 -21.44 4.43 29.51
N PRO A 198 -22.79 4.49 29.52
CA PRO A 198 -23.62 3.36 29.12
C PRO A 198 -23.56 3.04 27.62
N ASN A 199 -23.12 4.00 26.78
CA ASN A 199 -23.00 3.86 25.32
C ASN A 199 -21.65 4.41 24.85
N PRO A 200 -20.54 3.71 25.15
CA PRO A 200 -19.23 4.17 24.74
C PRO A 200 -19.17 4.30 23.22
N GLN A 201 -18.83 5.50 22.73
CA GLN A 201 -18.60 5.71 21.31
C GLN A 201 -17.45 4.80 20.86
N ARG A 202 -17.71 3.92 19.88
CA ARG A 202 -16.68 3.06 19.32
C ARG A 202 -15.68 3.91 18.55
N ASP A 203 -14.41 3.82 18.92
CA ASP A 203 -13.33 4.47 18.17
C ASP A 203 -13.09 3.71 16.86
N TYR A 204 -13.52 4.31 15.74
CA TYR A 204 -13.31 3.78 14.39
C TYR A 204 -12.01 4.30 13.75
N ALA A 205 -11.14 5.02 14.47
CA ALA A 205 -9.91 5.58 13.92
C ALA A 205 -8.96 4.49 13.38
N TRP A 206 -8.92 3.30 14.01
CA TRP A 206 -8.16 2.18 13.48
C TRP A 206 -8.72 1.70 12.13
N LEU A 207 -10.05 1.61 12.00
CA LEU A 207 -10.73 1.20 10.77
C LEU A 207 -10.46 2.18 9.63
N TYR A 208 -10.59 3.49 9.87
CA TYR A 208 -10.27 4.51 8.88
C TYR A 208 -8.80 4.45 8.44
N ARG A 209 -7.86 4.27 9.37
CA ARG A 209 -6.43 4.09 9.04
C ARG A 209 -6.19 2.86 8.16
N SER A 210 -6.84 1.74 8.47
CA SER A 210 -6.77 0.52 7.65
C SER A 210 -7.35 0.72 6.24
N LEU A 211 -8.45 1.47 6.13
CA LEU A 211 -9.12 1.77 4.86
C LEU A 211 -8.24 2.64 3.95
N VAL A 212 -7.60 3.67 4.51
CA VAL A 212 -6.63 4.50 3.79
C VAL A 212 -5.43 3.68 3.31
N ALA A 213 -4.89 2.80 4.17
CA ALA A 213 -3.77 1.92 3.79
C ALA A 213 -4.14 0.98 2.64
N ALA A 214 -5.34 0.39 2.66
CA ALA A 214 -5.84 -0.45 1.58
C ALA A 214 -6.00 0.34 0.27
N LEU A 215 -6.51 1.57 0.34
CA LEU A 215 -6.67 2.43 -0.83
C LEU A 215 -5.31 2.78 -1.47
N LEU A 216 -4.31 3.12 -0.65
CA LEU A 216 -2.94 3.37 -1.11
C LEU A 216 -2.32 2.13 -1.76
N LEU A 217 -2.58 0.94 -1.22
CA LEU A 217 -2.11 -0.31 -1.81
C LEU A 217 -2.73 -0.55 -3.20
N ILE A 218 -4.03 -0.29 -3.36
CA ILE A 218 -4.73 -0.39 -4.66
C ILE A 218 -4.12 0.58 -5.67
N PHE A 219 -3.87 1.84 -5.28
CA PHE A 219 -3.22 2.82 -6.15
C PHE A 219 -1.80 2.41 -6.53
N LEU A 220 -1.03 1.86 -5.59
CA LEU A 220 0.32 1.36 -5.86
C LEU A 220 0.31 0.20 -6.87
N VAL A 221 -0.56 -0.79 -6.66
CA VAL A 221 -0.71 -1.94 -7.56
C VAL A 221 -1.20 -1.49 -8.93
N GLY A 222 -2.19 -0.60 -8.99
CA GLY A 222 -2.69 0.00 -10.23
C GLY A 222 -1.61 0.77 -10.99
N GLY A 223 -0.81 1.57 -10.28
CA GLY A 223 0.33 2.30 -10.84
C GLY A 223 1.41 1.39 -11.42
N ILE A 224 1.75 0.31 -10.70
CA ILE A 224 2.70 -0.71 -11.18
C ILE A 224 2.15 -1.42 -12.43
N ALA A 225 0.86 -1.80 -12.42
CA ALA A 225 0.23 -2.44 -13.58
C ALA A 225 0.24 -1.53 -14.82
N LEU A 226 -0.09 -0.24 -14.65
CA LEU A 226 -0.01 0.75 -15.73
C LEU A 226 1.42 0.95 -16.24
N TYR A 227 2.40 0.97 -15.33
CA TYR A 227 3.81 1.07 -15.68
C TYR A 227 4.28 -0.13 -16.52
N ILE A 228 3.99 -1.35 -16.07
CA ILE A 228 4.30 -2.59 -16.81
C ILE A 228 3.61 -2.58 -18.18
N ASN A 229 2.33 -2.22 -18.25
CA ASN A 229 1.62 -2.11 -19.52
C ASN A 229 2.27 -1.10 -20.48
N SER A 230 2.73 0.04 -19.97
CA SER A 230 3.43 1.05 -20.77
C SER A 230 4.77 0.54 -21.33
N ILE A 231 5.51 -0.26 -20.55
CA ILE A 231 6.76 -0.89 -20.99
C ILE A 231 6.48 -1.94 -22.04
N ASN A 232 5.48 -2.80 -21.82
CA ASN A 232 5.12 -3.84 -22.77
C ASN A 232 4.72 -3.26 -24.13
N GLN A 233 4.01 -2.13 -24.15
CA GLN A 233 3.70 -1.43 -25.40
C GLN A 233 4.96 -0.88 -26.10
N ARG A 234 5.91 -0.30 -25.35
CA ARG A 234 7.18 0.19 -25.93
C ARG A 234 8.01 -0.96 -26.50
N LEU A 235 8.08 -2.08 -25.78
CA LEU A 235 8.78 -3.27 -26.21
C LEU A 235 8.16 -3.85 -27.49
N GLY A 236 6.83 -3.94 -27.55
CA GLY A 236 6.13 -4.43 -28.73
C GLY A 236 6.39 -3.58 -29.98
N ARG A 237 6.49 -2.25 -29.84
CA ARG A 237 6.87 -1.36 -30.96
C ARG A 237 8.30 -1.59 -31.42
N ALA A 238 9.25 -1.64 -30.49
CA ALA A 238 10.67 -1.85 -30.81
C ALA A 238 10.91 -3.20 -31.50
N VAL A 239 10.25 -4.27 -31.02
CA VAL A 239 10.32 -5.59 -31.66
C VAL A 239 9.72 -5.54 -33.07
N GLY A 240 8.55 -4.91 -33.23
CA GLY A 240 7.89 -4.78 -34.54
C GLY A 240 8.70 -3.98 -35.57
N GLU A 241 9.43 -2.93 -35.15
CA GLU A 241 10.33 -2.18 -36.03
C GLU A 241 11.51 -3.04 -36.52
N LEU A 242 12.14 -3.77 -35.60
CA LEU A 242 13.26 -4.66 -35.93
C LEU A 242 12.84 -5.80 -36.87
N GLU A 243 11.64 -6.35 -36.69
CA GLU A 243 11.10 -7.37 -37.59
C GLU A 243 10.86 -6.85 -39.00
N ARG A 244 10.33 -5.61 -39.14
CA ARG A 244 10.14 -4.97 -40.45
C ARG A 244 11.46 -4.70 -41.16
N GLU A 245 12.46 -4.21 -40.45
CA GLU A 245 13.79 -3.96 -41.00
C GLU A 245 14.44 -5.26 -41.52
N LYS A 246 14.35 -6.34 -40.72
CA LYS A 246 14.83 -7.67 -41.14
C LYS A 246 14.05 -8.23 -42.33
N ALA A 247 12.73 -8.04 -42.38
CA ALA A 247 11.90 -8.51 -43.48
C ALA A 247 12.28 -7.80 -44.80
N PHE A 248 12.47 -6.49 -44.77
CA PHE A 248 12.91 -5.70 -45.91
C PHE A 248 14.27 -6.18 -46.44
N ALA A 249 15.25 -6.34 -45.55
CA ALA A 249 16.57 -6.83 -45.94
C ALA A 249 16.50 -8.23 -46.58
N ARG A 250 15.62 -9.12 -46.09
CA ARG A 250 15.41 -10.46 -46.68
C ARG A 250 14.85 -10.36 -48.09
N GLU A 251 13.86 -9.51 -48.32
CA GLU A 251 13.27 -9.33 -49.65
C GLU A 251 14.29 -8.80 -50.66
N VAL A 252 15.09 -7.80 -50.29
CA VAL A 252 16.16 -7.25 -51.14
C VAL A 252 17.18 -8.34 -51.50
N MET A 253 17.63 -9.12 -50.52
CA MET A 253 18.62 -10.18 -50.74
C MET A 253 18.09 -11.28 -51.65
N GLN A 254 16.83 -11.71 -51.47
CA GLN A 254 16.20 -12.71 -52.34
C GLN A 254 16.07 -12.25 -53.80
N ARG A 255 15.88 -10.95 -54.04
CA ARG A 255 15.84 -10.39 -55.40
C ARG A 255 17.22 -10.34 -56.05
N LEU A 256 18.28 -10.07 -55.28
CA LEU A 256 19.65 -9.93 -55.79
C LEU A 256 20.33 -11.27 -56.09
N VAL A 257 20.03 -12.31 -55.30
CA VAL A 257 20.57 -13.67 -55.52
C VAL A 257 19.75 -14.46 -56.55
N ARG A 258 18.65 -13.90 -57.07
CA ARG A 258 17.88 -14.56 -58.11
C ARG A 258 18.70 -14.56 -59.41
N LEU A 259 18.97 -15.76 -59.94
CA LEU A 259 19.63 -15.98 -61.23
C LEU A 259 19.04 -15.04 -62.29
N ARG A 260 19.89 -14.21 -62.91
CA ARG A 260 19.55 -13.46 -64.13
C ARG A 260 19.67 -14.32 -65.41
N CYS A 261 19.66 -15.63 -65.26
CA CYS A 261 19.88 -16.62 -66.31
C CYS A 261 18.78 -17.68 -66.24
N ASP A 262 17.89 -17.69 -67.23
CA ASP A 262 16.80 -18.66 -67.37
C ASP A 262 17.18 -19.64 -68.50
N ASP A 263 18.10 -20.57 -68.21
CA ASP A 263 18.49 -21.65 -69.12
C ASP A 263 18.06 -23.00 -68.52
N PRO A 264 17.28 -23.82 -69.24
CA PRO A 264 16.76 -25.09 -68.71
C PRO A 264 17.84 -26.15 -68.42
N ARG A 265 19.10 -25.92 -68.79
CA ARG A 265 20.24 -26.81 -68.49
C ARG A 265 20.94 -26.46 -67.19
N LEU A 266 20.58 -25.34 -66.56
CA LEU A 266 21.16 -24.88 -65.30
C LEU A 266 20.16 -25.12 -64.17
N ASP A 267 20.56 -25.94 -63.20
CA ASP A 267 19.86 -26.06 -61.92
C ASP A 267 20.76 -25.52 -60.80
N LEU A 268 20.17 -24.70 -59.93
CA LEU A 268 20.88 -24.08 -58.82
C LEU A 268 20.12 -24.31 -57.51
N TRP A 269 20.82 -24.93 -56.57
CA TRP A 269 20.28 -25.21 -55.25
C TRP A 269 21.04 -24.46 -54.16
N SER A 270 20.33 -23.70 -53.34
CA SER A 270 20.87 -23.01 -52.17
C SER A 270 19.95 -23.22 -50.97
N ARG A 271 20.53 -23.58 -49.82
CA ARG A 271 19.80 -23.78 -48.56
C ARG A 271 20.47 -23.00 -47.43
N PRO A 272 20.00 -21.79 -47.11
CA PRO A 272 20.60 -20.98 -46.06
C PRO A 272 20.32 -21.59 -44.67
N ALA A 273 21.30 -21.52 -43.76
CA ALA A 273 21.16 -21.99 -42.37
C ALA A 273 20.31 -21.04 -41.49
N LEU A 274 20.24 -19.76 -41.86
CA LEU A 274 19.46 -18.71 -41.19
C LEU A 274 18.64 -17.92 -42.22
N SER A 275 18.07 -16.79 -41.82
CA SER A 275 17.33 -15.88 -42.71
C SER A 275 18.15 -15.28 -43.85
N PHE A 276 19.48 -15.33 -43.77
CA PHE A 276 20.45 -14.78 -44.72
C PHE A 276 21.64 -15.74 -44.84
N SER A 277 22.18 -15.94 -46.06
CA SER A 277 23.45 -16.67 -46.28
C SER A 277 24.55 -15.71 -46.75
N GLY A 278 25.79 -16.07 -46.43
CA GLY A 278 27.00 -15.54 -47.07
C GLY A 278 27.32 -16.22 -48.40
N ASP A 279 26.59 -17.30 -48.72
CA ASP A 279 26.78 -18.03 -49.96
C ASP A 279 26.06 -17.33 -51.11
N ALA A 280 26.70 -17.33 -52.27
CA ALA A 280 26.19 -16.79 -53.51
C ALA A 280 26.42 -17.78 -54.63
N ALA A 281 25.47 -17.85 -55.55
CA ALA A 281 25.69 -18.53 -56.80
C ALA A 281 25.06 -17.74 -57.95
N ALA A 282 25.81 -17.61 -59.03
CA ALA A 282 25.40 -16.84 -60.19
C ALA A 282 25.85 -17.55 -61.48
N ALA A 283 25.08 -17.35 -62.53
CA ALA A 283 25.39 -17.85 -63.87
C ALA A 283 25.14 -16.76 -64.90
N ALA A 284 26.05 -16.64 -65.86
CA ALA A 284 25.98 -15.64 -66.93
C ALA A 284 26.46 -16.25 -68.26
N PHE A 285 25.83 -15.82 -69.35
CA PHE A 285 26.33 -16.06 -70.71
C PHE A 285 27.21 -14.90 -71.15
N THR A 286 28.37 -15.22 -71.70
CA THR A 286 29.23 -14.22 -72.33
C THR A 286 28.76 -13.94 -73.75
N PRO A 287 29.09 -12.77 -74.34
CA PRO A 287 28.68 -12.43 -75.70
C PRO A 287 29.16 -13.42 -76.78
N ASP A 288 30.23 -14.16 -76.51
CA ASP A 288 30.82 -15.19 -77.38
C ASP A 288 30.28 -16.61 -77.11
N GLY A 289 29.24 -16.75 -76.30
CA GLY A 289 28.52 -18.02 -76.12
C GLY A 289 29.12 -18.98 -75.10
N ARG A 290 30.08 -18.52 -74.28
CA ARG A 290 30.58 -19.29 -73.12
C ARG A 290 29.62 -19.15 -71.95
N VAL A 291 29.60 -20.15 -71.09
CA VAL A 291 28.82 -20.14 -69.84
C VAL A 291 29.78 -19.92 -68.69
N ARG A 292 29.52 -18.92 -67.86
CA ARG A 292 30.25 -18.69 -66.61
C ARG A 292 29.37 -18.95 -65.41
N LEU A 293 29.90 -19.72 -64.48
CA LEU A 293 29.28 -20.02 -63.19
C LEU A 293 30.19 -19.46 -62.11
N LEU A 294 29.58 -18.84 -61.11
CA LEU A 294 30.22 -18.39 -59.88
C LEU A 294 29.54 -19.10 -58.72
N LEU A 295 30.34 -19.74 -57.87
CA LEU A 295 29.94 -20.13 -56.53
C LEU A 295 30.85 -19.38 -55.56
N ALA A 296 30.28 -18.65 -54.61
CA ALA A 296 31.04 -17.87 -53.64
C ALA A 296 30.52 -18.08 -52.22
N ASP A 297 31.42 -18.10 -51.26
CA ASP A 297 31.14 -18.09 -49.82
C ASP A 297 31.85 -16.86 -49.21
N CYS A 298 31.06 -15.87 -48.83
CA CYS A 298 31.55 -14.64 -48.24
C CYS A 298 31.69 -14.81 -46.72
N THR A 299 32.86 -14.45 -46.19
CA THR A 299 33.15 -14.49 -44.75
C THR A 299 32.09 -13.82 -43.87
N GLY A 300 31.61 -14.57 -42.87
CA GLY A 300 30.61 -14.14 -41.87
C GLY A 300 29.31 -14.95 -41.94
N HIS A 301 28.31 -14.60 -41.10
CA HIS A 301 26.96 -15.17 -41.20
C HIS A 301 25.90 -14.08 -40.96
N GLY A 302 24.69 -14.30 -41.47
CA GLY A 302 23.58 -13.35 -41.31
C GLY A 302 23.66 -12.15 -42.27
N LEU A 303 23.02 -11.04 -41.90
CA LEU A 303 22.86 -9.86 -42.76
C LEU A 303 24.20 -9.25 -43.20
N ALA A 304 25.21 -9.28 -42.33
CA ALA A 304 26.52 -8.71 -42.61
C ALA A 304 27.32 -9.46 -43.69
N ALA A 305 27.05 -10.76 -43.87
CA ALA A 305 27.64 -11.57 -44.94
C ALA A 305 26.86 -11.39 -46.25
N ALA A 306 25.52 -11.34 -46.16
CA ALA A 306 24.66 -11.08 -47.30
C ALA A 306 24.96 -9.73 -47.98
N LEU A 307 25.33 -8.69 -47.22
CA LEU A 307 25.77 -7.40 -47.76
C LEU A 307 27.05 -7.53 -48.62
N ASN A 308 27.92 -8.49 -48.35
CA ASN A 308 29.15 -8.71 -49.11
C ASN A 308 28.88 -9.46 -50.42
N VAL A 309 27.83 -10.30 -50.46
CA VAL A 309 27.46 -11.10 -51.64
C VAL A 309 27.01 -10.20 -52.80
N VAL A 310 26.21 -9.18 -52.51
CA VAL A 310 25.61 -8.30 -53.52
C VAL A 310 26.64 -7.69 -54.49
N PRO A 311 27.70 -6.99 -54.03
CA PRO A 311 28.68 -6.42 -54.96
C PRO A 311 29.41 -7.52 -55.75
N VAL A 312 29.71 -8.67 -55.16
CA VAL A 312 30.41 -9.77 -55.83
C VAL A 312 29.60 -10.30 -57.01
N VAL A 313 28.30 -10.52 -56.81
CA VAL A 313 27.40 -11.01 -57.87
C VAL A 313 27.20 -9.97 -58.97
N GLU A 314 27.01 -8.69 -58.64
CA GLU A 314 26.86 -7.63 -59.65
C GLU A 314 28.15 -7.40 -60.46
N MET A 315 29.32 -7.44 -59.80
CA MET A 315 30.62 -7.37 -60.48
C MET A 315 30.78 -8.55 -61.44
N PHE A 316 30.46 -9.76 -61.01
CA PHE A 316 30.53 -10.96 -61.85
C PHE A 316 29.65 -10.83 -63.10
N TYR A 317 28.41 -10.35 -62.96
CA TYR A 317 27.52 -10.10 -64.09
C TYR A 317 28.09 -9.04 -65.05
N GLY A 318 28.59 -7.92 -64.51
CA GLY A 318 29.17 -6.84 -65.32
C GLY A 318 30.43 -7.26 -66.08
N LEU A 319 31.33 -8.00 -65.44
CA LEU A 319 32.57 -8.50 -66.06
C LEU A 319 32.29 -9.61 -67.08
N SER A 320 31.29 -10.46 -66.81
CA SER A 320 30.86 -11.50 -67.75
C SER A 320 30.23 -10.92 -69.01
N ALA A 321 29.40 -9.88 -68.87
CA ALA A 321 28.78 -9.19 -70.01
C ALA A 321 29.81 -8.50 -70.93
N ARG A 322 30.99 -8.14 -70.40
CA ARG A 322 32.09 -7.54 -71.17
C ARG A 322 32.91 -8.54 -71.98
N GLY A 323 32.71 -9.85 -71.79
CA GLY A 323 33.43 -10.90 -72.54
C GLY A 323 34.92 -11.02 -72.22
N LEU A 324 35.39 -10.47 -71.09
CA LEU A 324 36.79 -10.51 -70.63
C LEU A 324 37.30 -11.94 -70.46
N ALA A 325 38.61 -12.18 -70.49
CA ALA A 325 39.16 -13.52 -70.20
C ALA A 325 38.91 -13.92 -68.74
N LEU A 326 38.84 -15.22 -68.43
CA LEU A 326 38.56 -15.70 -67.06
C LEU A 326 39.59 -15.18 -66.05
N GLU A 327 40.86 -15.10 -66.46
CA GLU A 327 41.96 -14.53 -65.68
C GLU A 327 41.71 -13.05 -65.33
N GLU A 328 41.23 -12.28 -66.29
CA GLU A 328 40.92 -10.86 -66.10
C GLU A 328 39.70 -10.69 -65.20
N VAL A 329 38.69 -11.57 -65.32
CA VAL A 329 37.55 -11.60 -64.41
C VAL A 329 38.00 -11.88 -62.98
N CYS A 330 38.84 -12.90 -62.75
CA CYS A 330 39.34 -13.24 -61.42
C CYS A 330 40.20 -12.11 -60.84
N THR A 331 41.08 -11.52 -61.64
CA THR A 331 41.95 -10.41 -61.23
C THR A 331 41.14 -9.17 -60.84
N GLU A 332 40.14 -8.81 -61.65
CA GLU A 332 39.31 -7.64 -61.41
C GLU A 332 38.34 -7.85 -60.23
N LEU A 333 37.79 -9.05 -60.08
CA LEU A 333 37.03 -9.43 -58.87
C LEU A 333 37.92 -9.33 -57.63
N ASN A 334 39.13 -9.88 -57.66
CA ASN A 334 40.05 -9.80 -56.52
C ASN A 334 40.38 -8.35 -56.17
N ARG A 335 40.72 -7.51 -57.17
CA ARG A 335 41.04 -6.09 -56.99
C ARG A 335 39.89 -5.33 -56.34
N GLN A 336 38.67 -5.48 -56.87
CA GLN A 336 37.52 -4.76 -56.34
C GLN A 336 37.09 -5.29 -54.96
N ILE A 337 37.17 -6.60 -54.70
CA ILE A 337 36.88 -7.15 -53.37
C ILE A 337 37.93 -6.67 -52.35
N HIS A 338 39.20 -6.63 -52.72
CA HIS A 338 40.29 -6.15 -51.86
C HIS A 338 40.14 -4.67 -51.49
N GLU A 339 39.65 -3.83 -52.41
CA GLU A 339 39.39 -2.41 -52.17
C GLU A 339 38.10 -2.15 -51.38
N LEU A 340 37.05 -2.94 -51.64
CA LEU A 340 35.71 -2.70 -51.09
C LEU A 340 35.50 -3.32 -49.70
N MET A 341 36.17 -4.44 -49.39
CA MET A 341 35.95 -5.18 -48.15
C MET A 341 36.81 -4.66 -47.00
N PRO A 342 36.27 -4.55 -45.77
CA PRO A 342 37.05 -4.27 -44.56
C PRO A 342 38.13 -5.34 -44.31
N THR A 343 39.21 -4.94 -43.62
CA THR A 343 40.27 -5.87 -43.20
C THR A 343 39.71 -7.05 -42.41
N GLY A 344 40.09 -8.27 -42.81
CA GLY A 344 39.61 -9.51 -42.19
C GLY A 344 38.37 -10.12 -42.85
N ARG A 345 37.88 -9.55 -43.96
CA ARG A 345 36.85 -10.16 -44.81
C ARG A 345 37.41 -10.54 -46.18
N PHE A 346 37.05 -11.73 -46.63
CA PHE A 346 37.40 -12.28 -47.94
C PHE A 346 36.24 -13.13 -48.49
N VAL A 347 36.37 -13.54 -49.75
CA VAL A 347 35.37 -14.34 -50.46
C VAL A 347 36.04 -15.58 -51.02
N CYS A 348 35.70 -16.75 -50.49
CA CYS A 348 36.05 -18.00 -51.14
C CYS A 348 35.19 -18.13 -52.38
N ALA A 349 35.77 -18.44 -53.54
CA ALA A 349 35.01 -18.55 -54.78
C ALA A 349 35.55 -19.62 -55.72
N ALA A 350 34.64 -20.25 -56.45
CA ALA A 350 34.91 -21.10 -57.58
C ALA A 350 34.23 -20.50 -58.81
N ILE A 351 35.02 -20.22 -59.85
CA ILE A 351 34.53 -19.68 -61.12
C ILE A 351 34.79 -20.71 -62.21
N VAL A 352 33.73 -21.15 -62.86
CA VAL A 352 33.76 -22.15 -63.92
C VAL A 352 33.38 -21.47 -65.23
N GLU A 353 34.23 -21.56 -66.24
CA GLU A 353 33.93 -21.16 -67.62
C GLU A 353 33.86 -22.40 -68.51
N ILE A 354 32.71 -22.60 -69.13
CA ILE A 354 32.47 -23.67 -70.09
C ILE A 354 32.42 -23.03 -71.48
N ASP A 355 33.31 -23.48 -72.36
CA ASP A 355 33.40 -23.06 -73.75
C ASP A 355 32.95 -24.22 -74.65
N PRO A 356 31.68 -24.22 -75.11
CA PRO A 356 31.14 -25.30 -75.93
C PRO A 356 31.82 -25.38 -77.31
N ALA A 357 32.24 -24.24 -77.86
CA ALA A 357 32.84 -24.16 -79.18
C ALA A 357 34.26 -24.76 -79.18
N ALA A 358 35.07 -24.40 -78.18
CA ALA A 358 36.42 -24.95 -78.03
C ALA A 358 36.47 -26.29 -77.27
N ARG A 359 35.32 -26.81 -76.81
CA ARG A 359 35.19 -28.02 -75.99
C ARG A 359 36.17 -28.04 -74.82
N ARG A 360 36.13 -27.01 -73.98
CA ARG A 360 36.99 -26.91 -72.79
C ARG A 360 36.23 -26.36 -71.59
N ILE A 361 36.64 -26.83 -70.41
CA ILE A 361 36.23 -26.28 -69.12
C ILE A 361 37.45 -25.60 -68.50
N ARG A 362 37.27 -24.39 -67.99
CA ARG A 362 38.28 -23.66 -67.22
C ARG A 362 37.73 -23.41 -65.83
N VAL A 363 38.49 -23.77 -64.80
CA VAL A 363 38.06 -23.60 -63.41
C VAL A 363 39.13 -22.83 -62.64
N TRP A 364 38.71 -21.75 -62.00
CA TRP A 364 39.49 -21.08 -60.96
C TRP A 364 38.84 -21.38 -59.61
N ASN A 365 39.58 -21.97 -58.68
CA ASN A 365 39.09 -22.31 -57.34
C ASN A 365 39.99 -21.69 -56.26
N GLY A 366 39.46 -20.67 -55.60
CA GLY A 366 40.13 -19.97 -54.50
C GLY A 366 39.35 -20.13 -53.19
N GLY A 367 39.77 -21.08 -52.36
CA GLY A 367 39.26 -21.27 -51.00
C GLY A 367 37.94 -22.05 -50.88
N MET A 368 37.37 -22.58 -51.98
CA MET A 368 36.17 -23.42 -51.94
C MET A 368 36.52 -24.92 -51.86
N PRO A 369 35.59 -25.80 -51.44
CA PRO A 369 35.74 -27.24 -51.65
C PRO A 369 35.96 -27.59 -53.14
N PRO A 370 36.49 -28.80 -53.45
CA PRO A 370 36.74 -29.20 -54.83
C PRO A 370 35.48 -29.10 -55.70
N VAL A 371 35.64 -28.51 -56.89
CA VAL A 371 34.58 -28.52 -57.92
C VAL A 371 34.57 -29.90 -58.56
N LEU A 372 33.41 -30.55 -58.62
CA LEU A 372 33.27 -31.90 -59.14
C LEU A 372 32.53 -31.89 -60.48
N CYS A 373 33.07 -32.59 -61.48
CA CYS A 373 32.35 -32.95 -62.69
C CYS A 373 31.92 -34.41 -62.58
N ALA A 374 30.60 -34.64 -62.57
CA ALA A 374 30.02 -35.97 -62.55
C ALA A 374 29.44 -36.32 -63.93
N GLY A 375 29.62 -37.56 -64.35
CA GLY A 375 28.97 -38.12 -65.53
C GLY A 375 27.47 -38.34 -65.29
N THR A 376 26.76 -38.72 -66.36
CA THR A 376 25.33 -39.04 -66.30
C THR A 376 24.99 -40.25 -65.40
N ASP A 377 25.99 -41.06 -65.06
CA ASP A 377 25.90 -42.20 -64.12
C ASP A 377 26.07 -41.79 -62.65
N GLY A 378 26.28 -40.50 -62.37
CA GLY A 378 26.50 -39.95 -61.03
C GLY A 378 27.90 -40.20 -60.47
N ARG A 379 28.83 -40.78 -61.25
CA ARG A 379 30.22 -40.94 -60.82
C ARG A 379 31.02 -39.69 -61.14
N VAL A 380 31.88 -39.29 -60.22
CA VAL A 380 32.80 -38.16 -60.42
C VAL A 380 33.86 -38.56 -61.45
N ALA A 381 33.83 -37.92 -62.61
CA ALA A 381 34.79 -38.12 -63.69
C ALA A 381 36.05 -37.27 -63.47
N GLU A 382 35.86 -36.02 -63.05
CA GLU A 382 36.95 -35.07 -62.80
C GLU A 382 36.69 -34.19 -61.57
N HIS A 383 37.75 -33.71 -60.94
CA HIS A 383 37.68 -32.71 -59.88
C HIS A 383 38.74 -31.61 -60.05
N TRP A 384 38.43 -30.41 -59.55
CA TRP A 384 39.33 -29.26 -59.44
C TRP A 384 39.44 -28.84 -57.98
N ASP A 385 40.59 -29.13 -57.38
CA ASP A 385 40.88 -28.76 -56.00
C ASP A 385 41.15 -27.26 -55.87
N SER A 386 41.01 -26.72 -54.66
CA SER A 386 41.36 -25.33 -54.36
C SER A 386 42.86 -25.13 -54.44
N ARG A 387 43.32 -24.35 -55.43
CA ARG A 387 44.74 -24.03 -55.64
C ARG A 387 45.08 -22.56 -55.43
N HIS A 388 44.06 -21.71 -55.35
CA HIS A 388 44.25 -20.27 -55.20
C HIS A 388 43.83 -19.80 -53.80
N VAL A 389 44.36 -18.64 -53.41
CA VAL A 389 43.91 -17.94 -52.21
C VAL A 389 42.55 -17.28 -52.51
N ALA A 390 41.68 -17.22 -51.48
CA ALA A 390 40.38 -16.58 -51.60
C ALA A 390 40.49 -15.11 -52.08
N LEU A 391 39.46 -14.66 -52.80
CA LEU A 391 39.39 -13.31 -53.36
C LEU A 391 39.40 -12.25 -52.24
N GLY A 392 40.13 -11.17 -52.46
CA GLY A 392 40.23 -10.02 -51.55
C GLY A 392 41.36 -10.12 -50.54
N ILE A 393 42.06 -11.25 -50.43
CA ILE A 393 43.18 -11.42 -49.48
C ILE A 393 44.47 -10.83 -50.04
N LEU A 394 44.85 -11.21 -51.25
CA LEU A 394 46.14 -10.84 -51.84
C LEU A 394 46.01 -9.58 -52.70
N PRO A 395 47.00 -8.67 -52.68
CA PRO A 395 47.07 -7.57 -53.63
C PRO A 395 47.29 -8.08 -55.06
N ALA A 396 46.97 -7.25 -56.05
CA ALA A 396 46.92 -7.67 -57.47
C ALA A 396 48.26 -8.18 -58.02
N ASP A 397 49.39 -7.76 -57.46
CA ASP A 397 50.74 -8.19 -57.85
C ASP A 397 51.10 -9.62 -57.37
N GLN A 398 50.39 -10.13 -56.36
CA GLN A 398 50.61 -11.45 -55.76
C GLN A 398 49.47 -12.43 -56.05
N PHE A 399 48.41 -11.98 -56.71
CA PHE A 399 47.23 -12.77 -57.00
C PHE A 399 47.43 -13.64 -58.25
N ASP A 400 47.38 -14.96 -58.07
CA ASP A 400 47.40 -15.91 -59.19
C ASP A 400 45.97 -16.14 -59.70
N ALA A 401 45.71 -15.61 -60.90
CA ALA A 401 44.44 -15.71 -61.60
C ALA A 401 44.37 -16.88 -62.61
N SER A 402 45.39 -17.74 -62.68
CA SER A 402 45.49 -18.76 -63.73
C SER A 402 44.49 -19.92 -63.52
N PRO A 403 43.49 -20.12 -64.40
CA PRO A 403 42.53 -21.21 -64.24
C PRO A 403 43.11 -22.53 -64.74
N GLU A 404 42.73 -23.63 -64.10
CA GLU A 404 42.97 -24.97 -64.63
C GLU A 404 42.08 -25.21 -65.85
N THR A 405 42.68 -25.57 -66.99
CA THR A 405 41.95 -25.86 -68.22
C THR A 405 41.99 -27.34 -68.54
N ARG A 406 40.83 -27.93 -68.79
CA ARG A 406 40.67 -29.35 -69.18
C ARG A 406 39.69 -29.48 -70.34
N PRO A 407 39.80 -30.54 -71.17
CA PRO A 407 38.84 -30.77 -72.25
C PRO A 407 37.45 -31.03 -71.69
N LEU A 408 36.41 -30.60 -72.42
CA LEU A 408 35.02 -30.92 -72.08
C LEU A 408 34.79 -32.42 -72.30
N PRO A 409 34.32 -33.17 -71.29
CA PRO A 409 34.02 -34.60 -71.42
C PRO A 409 33.10 -34.92 -72.61
N GLN A 410 33.19 -36.14 -73.14
CA GLN A 410 32.44 -36.53 -74.35
C GLN A 410 31.00 -36.96 -74.08
N ASP A 411 30.65 -37.21 -72.81
CA ASP A 411 29.39 -37.82 -72.37
C ASP A 411 28.51 -36.87 -71.55
#